data_AF-A0AAE0K9H9-F1
#
_entry.id   AF-A0AAE0K9H9-F1
#
_cell.length_a   1.000
_cell.length_b   1.000
_cell.length_c   1.000
_cell.angle_alpha   90.00
_cell.angle_beta   90.00
_cell.angle_gamma   90.00
#
_symmetry.space_group_name_H-M   'P 1'
#
loop_
_entity.id
_entity.type
_entity.pdbx_description
1 polymer ?
#
loop_
_entity_poly.entity_id
_entity_poly.type
_entity_poly.pdbx_seq_one_letter_code
_entity_poly.pdbx_strand_id
1 'polypeptide(L)'
;MSNNPTPPILPEGYTLHPGFPSITNYCHLRAASGLTPKTEAQAAPIPKGSWYGCFITFSPPAVIITEASTPEAEKTVTVAMGRIIGDGGWYYHIVDMAVLPEHQRKGLGDAVLKHLLAYIQANSAEGLPYVNLFADPPGRKLYERNGFVDALPGQLGMKLPRTWVVKREAVEEIPE
;
A
#
# COMPACT_ATOMS: atom_id res chain seq x y z
N MET A 1 -15.69 13.51 11.15
CA MET A 1 -15.18 12.30 11.84
C MET A 1 -15.05 11.24 10.76
N SER A 2 -13.84 10.78 10.46
CA SER A 2 -13.67 9.74 9.42
C SER A 2 -14.20 8.40 9.94
N ASN A 3 -15.09 7.79 9.18
CA ASN A 3 -15.63 6.48 9.52
C ASN A 3 -14.68 5.41 8.98
N ASN A 4 -14.06 4.65 9.89
CA ASN A 4 -13.30 3.48 9.50
C ASN A 4 -14.27 2.36 9.07
N PRO A 5 -14.04 1.72 7.91
CA PRO A 5 -14.88 0.62 7.47
C PRO A 5 -14.71 -0.59 8.39
N THR A 6 -15.72 -1.46 8.37
CA THR A 6 -15.69 -2.72 9.12
C THR A 6 -14.47 -3.55 8.71
N PRO A 7 -13.68 -4.06 9.67
CA PRO A 7 -12.51 -4.88 9.36
C PRO A 7 -12.88 -6.12 8.54
N PRO A 8 -12.07 -6.50 7.54
CA PRO A 8 -12.29 -7.74 6.80
C PRO A 8 -12.03 -8.96 7.69
N ILE A 9 -12.68 -10.08 7.36
CA ILE A 9 -12.36 -11.38 7.97
C ILE A 9 -11.01 -11.83 7.41
N LEU A 10 -10.03 -12.04 8.29
CA LEU A 10 -8.68 -12.49 7.97
C LEU A 10 -8.42 -13.89 8.55
N PRO A 11 -7.46 -14.65 7.97
CA PRO A 11 -7.00 -15.89 8.59
C PRO A 11 -6.42 -15.65 9.99
N GLU A 12 -6.37 -16.69 10.80
CA GLU A 12 -5.78 -16.63 12.14
C GLU A 12 -4.34 -16.09 12.11
N GLY A 13 -3.99 -15.29 13.13
CA GLY A 13 -2.69 -14.65 13.25
C GLY A 13 -2.52 -13.37 12.42
N TYR A 14 -3.50 -13.00 11.59
CA TYR A 14 -3.45 -11.77 10.78
C TYR A 14 -4.39 -10.69 11.32
N THR A 15 -3.89 -9.47 11.44
CA THR A 15 -4.65 -8.31 11.91
C THR A 15 -4.47 -7.13 10.97
N LEU A 16 -5.57 -6.53 10.52
CA LEU A 16 -5.55 -5.28 9.75
C LEU A 16 -5.57 -4.08 10.68
N HIS A 17 -4.72 -3.10 10.39
CA HIS A 17 -4.58 -1.85 11.11
C HIS A 17 -4.81 -0.66 10.17
N PRO A 18 -5.62 0.34 10.56
CA PRO A 18 -5.66 1.62 9.87
C PRO A 18 -4.34 2.37 10.06
N GLY A 19 -3.95 3.17 9.07
CA GLY A 19 -2.72 3.95 9.09
C GLY A 19 -1.59 3.30 8.28
N PHE A 20 -0.35 3.51 8.71
CA PHE A 20 0.83 3.15 7.94
C PHE A 20 1.79 2.30 8.77
N PRO A 21 2.51 1.35 8.15
CA PRO A 21 3.64 0.71 8.79
C PRO A 21 4.68 1.74 9.25
N SER A 22 5.57 1.36 10.16
CA SER A 22 6.77 2.15 10.42
C SER A 22 7.56 2.35 9.11
N ILE A 23 8.32 3.44 9.00
CA ILE A 23 9.09 3.76 7.79
C ILE A 23 10.02 2.61 7.40
N THR A 24 10.69 2.00 8.37
CA THR A 24 11.54 0.82 8.15
C THR A 24 10.75 -0.36 7.60
N ASN A 25 9.58 -0.68 8.17
CA ASN A 25 8.73 -1.78 7.69
C ASN A 25 8.16 -1.49 6.30
N TYR A 26 7.76 -0.25 6.02
CA TYR A 26 7.32 0.18 4.70
C TYR A 26 8.43 -0.03 3.65
N CYS A 27 9.64 0.46 3.92
CA CYS A 27 10.79 0.31 3.01
C CYS A 27 11.13 -1.17 2.76
N HIS A 28 11.15 -1.98 3.83
CA HIS A 28 11.35 -3.42 3.74
C HIS A 28 10.27 -4.10 2.88
N LEU A 29 8.99 -3.83 3.17
CA LEU A 29 7.86 -4.47 2.48
C LEU A 29 7.86 -4.17 0.99
N ARG A 30 8.20 -2.93 0.59
CA ARG A 30 8.38 -2.58 -0.83
C ARG A 30 9.43 -3.44 -1.51
N ALA A 31 10.63 -3.47 -0.94
CA ALA A 31 11.76 -4.16 -1.54
C ALA A 31 11.50 -5.68 -1.62
N ALA A 32 11.04 -6.28 -0.52
CA ALA A 32 10.77 -7.72 -0.44
C ALA A 32 9.59 -8.16 -1.34
N SER A 33 8.63 -7.27 -1.61
CA SER A 33 7.48 -7.57 -2.48
C SER A 33 7.71 -7.20 -3.96
N GLY A 34 8.94 -6.85 -4.35
CA GLY A 34 9.29 -6.55 -5.75
C GLY A 34 8.90 -5.15 -6.23
N LEU A 35 8.42 -4.27 -5.34
CA LEU A 35 8.24 -2.85 -5.68
C LEU A 35 9.60 -2.16 -5.75
N THR A 36 9.69 -1.05 -6.50
CA THR A 36 10.94 -0.26 -6.47
C THR A 36 11.26 0.16 -5.03
N PRO A 37 12.47 -0.13 -4.53
CA PRO A 37 12.95 0.34 -3.22
C PRO A 37 12.93 1.87 -3.10
N LYS A 38 12.79 2.34 -1.86
CA LYS A 38 12.80 3.76 -1.48
C LYS A 38 13.66 3.96 -0.24
N THR A 39 14.26 5.13 -0.12
CA THR A 39 14.98 5.52 1.10
C THR A 39 14.00 5.94 2.19
N GLU A 40 14.44 5.92 3.44
CA GLU A 40 13.62 6.41 4.56
C GLU A 40 13.24 7.88 4.39
N ALA A 41 14.15 8.72 3.87
CA ALA A 41 13.86 10.13 3.56
C ALA A 41 12.73 10.29 2.53
N GLN A 42 12.67 9.42 1.51
CA GLN A 42 11.56 9.42 0.54
C GLN A 42 10.26 8.90 1.14
N ALA A 43 10.33 8.03 2.15
CA ALA A 43 9.17 7.44 2.81
C ALA A 43 8.64 8.31 3.96
N ALA A 44 9.45 9.14 4.61
CA ALA A 44 9.04 9.97 5.74
C ALA A 44 7.79 10.85 5.47
N PRO A 45 7.58 11.44 4.28
CA PRO A 45 6.39 12.24 4.00
C PRO A 45 5.09 11.44 3.81
N ILE A 46 5.16 10.10 3.74
CA ILE A 46 4.02 9.23 3.42
C ILE A 46 2.80 9.48 4.29
N PRO A 47 2.90 9.51 5.64
CA PRO A 47 1.72 9.69 6.47
C PRO A 47 1.02 11.03 6.24
N LYS A 48 1.78 12.09 5.91
CA LYS A 48 1.24 13.43 5.63
C LYS A 48 0.71 13.57 4.20
N GLY A 49 1.36 12.93 3.24
CA GLY A 49 1.02 13.00 1.82
C GLY A 49 -0.07 12.02 1.38
N SER A 50 -0.64 11.27 2.32
CA SER A 50 -1.70 10.31 2.05
C SER A 50 -3.02 10.76 2.61
N TRP A 51 -4.07 10.37 1.90
CA TRP A 51 -5.42 10.55 2.38
C TRP A 51 -5.80 9.47 3.41
N TYR A 52 -5.40 8.22 3.14
CA TYR A 52 -5.61 7.08 4.04
C TYR A 52 -4.65 5.94 3.72
N GLY A 53 -4.46 5.02 4.66
CA GLY A 53 -3.73 3.78 4.45
C GLY A 53 -4.18 2.69 5.41
N CYS A 54 -3.81 1.46 5.10
CA CYS A 54 -3.92 0.34 6.02
C CYS A 54 -2.80 -0.66 5.79
N PHE A 55 -2.51 -1.46 6.80
CA PHE A 55 -1.54 -2.54 6.74
C PHE A 55 -1.99 -3.74 7.54
N ILE A 56 -1.42 -4.91 7.23
CA ILE A 56 -1.69 -6.15 7.97
C ILE A 56 -0.41 -6.58 8.67
N THR A 57 -0.54 -6.97 9.93
CA THR A 57 0.50 -7.66 10.67
C THR A 57 0.20 -9.15 10.78
N PHE A 58 1.25 -9.96 10.88
CA PHE A 58 1.18 -11.37 11.22
C PHE A 58 1.87 -11.62 12.57
N SER A 59 1.18 -12.33 13.44
CA SER A 59 1.68 -12.87 14.70
C SER A 59 1.42 -14.37 14.67
N PRO A 60 2.45 -15.23 14.75
CA PRO A 60 2.25 -16.67 14.81
C PRO A 60 1.34 -17.03 16.00
N PRO A 61 0.43 -18.00 15.86
CA PRO A 61 -0.28 -18.53 17.01
C PRO A 61 0.73 -19.17 17.96
N ALA A 62 0.62 -18.87 19.26
CA ALA A 62 1.55 -19.34 20.28
C ALA A 62 1.70 -20.86 20.17
N VAL A 63 2.89 -21.32 19.79
CA VAL A 63 3.22 -22.74 19.87
C VAL A 63 3.35 -23.08 21.34
N ILE A 64 2.60 -24.08 21.84
CA ILE A 64 2.87 -24.65 23.16
C ILE A 64 4.22 -25.38 23.06
N ILE A 65 5.30 -24.67 23.38
CA ILE A 65 6.65 -25.26 23.36
C ILE A 65 6.79 -26.13 24.61
N THR A 66 6.66 -27.44 24.46
CA THR A 66 7.19 -28.40 25.44
C THR A 66 8.70 -28.48 25.23
N GLU A 67 9.45 -27.94 26.18
CA GLU A 67 10.90 -27.97 26.35
C GLU A 67 11.73 -26.79 25.77
N ALA A 68 12.21 -25.97 26.72
CA ALA A 68 13.49 -25.27 26.80
C ALA A 68 14.11 -24.76 25.49
N SER A 69 13.37 -23.95 24.74
CA SER A 69 13.94 -23.02 23.77
C SER A 69 13.75 -21.60 24.32
N THR A 70 14.84 -20.83 24.44
CA THR A 70 14.80 -19.42 24.86
C THR A 70 13.76 -18.65 24.05
N PRO A 71 12.89 -17.83 24.68
CA PRO A 71 11.83 -17.13 23.97
C PRO A 71 12.44 -15.99 23.16
N GLU A 72 12.79 -16.26 21.90
CA GLU A 72 12.81 -15.21 20.89
C GLU A 72 11.36 -14.73 20.80
N ALA A 73 11.08 -13.59 21.43
CA ALA A 73 9.75 -12.99 21.45
C ALA A 73 9.16 -13.05 20.03
N GLU A 74 8.07 -13.81 19.87
CA GLU A 74 7.41 -14.03 18.58
C GLU A 74 7.10 -12.67 17.94
N LYS A 75 7.95 -12.28 16.98
CA LYS A 75 7.96 -10.93 16.47
C LYS A 75 6.77 -10.74 15.56
N THR A 76 5.85 -9.85 15.94
CA THR A 76 4.78 -9.40 15.05
C THR A 76 5.40 -8.66 13.87
N VAL A 77 5.11 -9.08 12.64
CA VAL A 77 5.71 -8.53 11.42
C VAL A 77 4.65 -7.87 10.55
N THR A 78 4.96 -6.74 9.92
CA THR A 78 4.10 -6.17 8.87
C THR A 78 4.27 -6.96 7.57
N VAL A 79 3.17 -7.52 7.07
CA VAL A 79 3.20 -8.49 5.95
C VAL A 79 2.43 -8.04 4.72
N ALA A 80 1.54 -7.05 4.85
CA ALA A 80 0.86 -6.43 3.72
C ALA A 80 0.56 -4.95 3.98
N MET A 81 0.42 -4.16 2.92
CA MET A 81 0.01 -2.76 3.01
C MET A 81 -0.67 -2.30 1.73
N GLY A 82 -1.38 -1.17 1.84
CA GLY A 82 -1.91 -0.40 0.72
C GLY A 82 -2.28 1.00 1.18
N ARG A 83 -2.35 1.93 0.22
CA ARG A 83 -2.48 3.35 0.53
C ARG A 83 -3.30 4.10 -0.52
N ILE A 84 -3.95 5.17 -0.09
CA ILE A 84 -4.70 6.10 -0.94
C ILE A 84 -3.99 7.45 -0.95
N ILE A 85 -3.76 7.97 -2.15
CA ILE A 85 -3.56 9.39 -2.40
C ILE A 85 -4.88 9.92 -2.95
N GLY A 86 -5.37 11.06 -2.46
CA GLY A 86 -6.61 11.63 -2.96
C GLY A 86 -6.84 13.05 -2.46
N ASP A 87 -7.85 13.69 -3.04
CA ASP A 87 -8.26 15.06 -2.70
C ASP A 87 -9.36 15.10 -1.62
N GLY A 88 -9.93 13.95 -1.26
CA GLY A 88 -11.10 13.86 -0.37
C GLY A 88 -12.42 14.28 -1.04
N GLY A 89 -12.37 14.66 -2.32
CA GLY A 89 -13.52 14.96 -3.16
C GLY A 89 -13.85 13.76 -4.04
N TRP A 90 -13.30 13.74 -5.25
CA TRP A 90 -13.68 12.76 -6.27
C TRP A 90 -12.49 11.96 -6.83
N TYR A 91 -11.23 12.38 -6.65
CA TYR A 91 -10.10 11.70 -7.29
C TYR A 91 -9.26 10.92 -6.29
N TYR A 92 -9.09 9.62 -6.53
CA TYR A 92 -8.34 8.71 -5.67
C TYR A 92 -7.41 7.81 -6.48
N HIS A 93 -6.15 7.70 -6.03
CA HIS A 93 -5.15 6.81 -6.58
C HIS A 93 -4.73 5.77 -5.53
N ILE A 94 -4.98 4.49 -5.81
CA ILE A 94 -4.50 3.39 -4.98
C ILE A 94 -3.03 3.14 -5.29
N VAL A 95 -2.19 3.21 -4.26
CA VAL A 95 -0.74 3.06 -4.37
C VAL A 95 -0.19 2.11 -3.32
N ASP A 96 1.05 1.68 -3.54
CA ASP A 96 1.86 0.94 -2.57
C ASP A 96 1.21 -0.37 -2.09
N MET A 97 0.38 -1.00 -2.91
CA MET A 97 -0.13 -2.35 -2.68
C MET A 97 1.02 -3.35 -2.65
N ALA A 98 1.22 -4.02 -1.52
CA ALA A 98 2.28 -5.01 -1.34
C ALA A 98 1.86 -6.10 -0.37
N VAL A 99 2.32 -7.33 -0.61
CA VAL A 99 2.19 -8.47 0.29
C VAL A 99 3.50 -9.26 0.22
N LEU A 100 4.12 -9.51 1.37
CA LEU A 100 5.34 -10.34 1.45
C LEU A 100 5.11 -11.69 0.76
N PRO A 101 6.05 -12.19 -0.07
CA PRO A 101 5.88 -13.42 -0.83
C PRO A 101 5.37 -14.61 -0.01
N GLU A 102 5.87 -14.79 1.21
CA GLU A 102 5.55 -15.89 2.14
C GLU A 102 4.12 -15.80 2.71
N HIS A 103 3.48 -14.64 2.58
CA HIS A 103 2.12 -14.36 3.04
C HIS A 103 1.13 -14.14 1.88
N GLN A 104 1.56 -14.31 0.63
CA GLN A 104 0.69 -14.23 -0.54
C GLN A 104 -0.28 -15.42 -0.62
N ARG A 105 -1.28 -15.29 -1.51
CA ARG A 105 -2.33 -16.30 -1.77
C ARG A 105 -3.24 -16.64 -0.58
N LYS A 106 -3.15 -15.88 0.51
CA LYS A 106 -3.99 -15.97 1.72
C LYS A 106 -5.10 -14.91 1.79
N GLY A 107 -5.40 -14.24 0.67
CA GLY A 107 -6.44 -13.20 0.60
C GLY A 107 -6.03 -11.81 1.12
N LEU A 108 -4.81 -11.62 1.63
CA LEU A 108 -4.38 -10.37 2.28
C LEU A 108 -4.43 -9.15 1.36
N GLY A 109 -3.98 -9.27 0.11
CA GLY A 109 -4.05 -8.16 -0.85
C GLY A 109 -5.48 -7.75 -1.19
N ASP A 110 -6.40 -8.71 -1.21
CA ASP A 110 -7.83 -8.47 -1.43
C ASP A 110 -8.47 -7.77 -0.23
N ALA A 111 -8.12 -8.21 0.98
CA ALA A 111 -8.55 -7.57 2.22
C ALA A 111 -8.08 -6.11 2.31
N VAL A 112 -6.81 -5.84 1.98
CA VAL A 112 -6.27 -4.46 1.92
C VAL A 112 -7.04 -3.64 0.89
N LEU A 113 -7.17 -4.11 -0.36
CA LEU A 113 -7.83 -3.35 -1.42
C LEU A 113 -9.29 -3.02 -1.07
N LYS A 114 -10.06 -4.02 -0.59
CA LYS A 114 -11.45 -3.82 -0.19
C LYS A 114 -11.59 -2.83 0.97
N HIS A 115 -10.68 -2.89 1.94
CA HIS A 115 -10.67 -1.95 3.06
C HIS A 115 -10.44 -0.50 2.56
N LEU A 116 -9.52 -0.31 1.62
CA LEU A 116 -9.28 1.01 1.00
C LEU A 116 -10.50 1.50 0.21
N LEU A 117 -11.11 0.64 -0.62
CA LEU A 117 -12.30 1.00 -1.40
C LEU A 117 -13.50 1.34 -0.50
N ALA A 118 -13.71 0.57 0.57
CA ALA A 118 -14.75 0.85 1.56
C ALA A 118 -14.51 2.18 2.28
N TYR A 119 -13.25 2.52 2.57
CA TYR A 119 -12.91 3.82 3.14
C TYR A 119 -13.24 4.97 2.19
N ILE A 120 -12.95 4.84 0.88
CA ILE A 120 -13.33 5.83 -0.14
C ILE A 120 -14.85 6.00 -0.17
N GLN A 121 -15.61 4.92 -0.24
CA GLN A 121 -17.07 4.97 -0.27
C GLN A 121 -17.67 5.65 0.96
N ALA A 122 -17.10 5.43 2.14
CA ALA A 122 -17.62 5.98 3.39
C ALA A 122 -17.21 7.44 3.67
N ASN A 123 -16.16 7.96 3.01
CA ASN A 123 -15.54 9.23 3.37
C ASN A 123 -15.32 10.21 2.20
N SER A 124 -15.69 9.84 0.97
CA SER A 124 -15.65 10.76 -0.18
C SER A 124 -16.80 11.76 -0.13
N ALA A 125 -16.64 12.88 -0.85
CA ALA A 125 -17.72 13.86 -1.02
C ALA A 125 -18.89 13.27 -1.83
N GLU A 126 -20.03 13.95 -1.82
CA GLU A 126 -21.19 13.55 -2.63
C GLU A 126 -20.81 13.43 -4.13
N GLY A 127 -21.24 12.35 -4.76
CA GLY A 127 -20.92 12.03 -6.15
C GLY A 127 -20.27 10.66 -6.31
N LEU A 128 -19.79 10.38 -7.53
CA LEU A 128 -19.09 9.14 -7.83
C LEU A 128 -17.57 9.35 -7.75
N PRO A 129 -16.86 8.63 -6.87
CA PRO A 129 -15.41 8.72 -6.80
C PRO A 129 -14.77 8.07 -8.03
N TYR A 130 -13.81 8.77 -8.63
CA TYR A 130 -12.90 8.24 -9.63
C TYR A 130 -11.70 7.61 -8.95
N VAL A 131 -11.62 6.29 -8.99
CA VAL A 131 -10.56 5.50 -8.36
C VAL A 131 -9.71 4.83 -9.42
N ASN A 132 -8.40 5.06 -9.41
CA ASN A 132 -7.48 4.43 -10.34
C ASN A 132 -6.19 3.93 -9.69
N LEU A 133 -5.39 3.17 -10.44
CA LEU A 133 -4.13 2.58 -10.02
C LEU A 133 -3.26 2.22 -11.23
N PHE A 134 -1.97 1.98 -10.99
CA PHE A 134 -1.09 1.32 -11.95
C PHE A 134 -0.91 -0.14 -11.55
N ALA A 135 -1.48 -1.06 -12.34
CA ALA A 135 -1.36 -2.49 -12.11
C ALA A 135 -0.07 -3.03 -12.73
N ASP A 136 0.71 -3.77 -11.96
CA ASP A 136 1.72 -4.67 -12.49
C ASP A 136 1.06 -5.99 -12.97
N PRO A 137 1.72 -6.77 -13.85
CA PRO A 137 1.15 -8.01 -14.36
C PRO A 137 0.68 -9.00 -13.27
N PRO A 138 1.42 -9.21 -12.15
CA PRO A 138 0.97 -10.08 -11.06
C PRO A 138 -0.29 -9.58 -10.34
N GLY A 139 -0.43 -8.27 -10.13
CA GLY A 139 -1.55 -7.65 -9.42
C GLY A 139 -2.83 -7.53 -10.25
N ARG A 140 -2.75 -7.58 -11.58
CA ARG A 140 -3.88 -7.32 -12.49
C ARG A 140 -5.16 -8.12 -12.14
N LYS A 141 -5.04 -9.43 -11.93
CA LYS A 141 -6.18 -10.30 -11.59
C LYS A 141 -6.87 -9.92 -10.27
N LEU A 142 -6.12 -9.40 -9.31
CA LEU A 142 -6.67 -8.92 -8.04
C LEU A 142 -7.59 -7.72 -8.29
N TYR A 143 -7.13 -6.77 -9.10
CA TYR A 143 -7.89 -5.55 -9.39
C TYR A 143 -9.12 -5.84 -10.24
N GLU A 144 -9.00 -6.65 -11.29
CA GLU A 144 -10.13 -7.04 -12.16
C GLU A 144 -11.26 -7.70 -11.37
N ARG A 145 -10.93 -8.61 -10.44
CA ARG A 145 -11.93 -9.26 -9.58
C ARG A 145 -12.65 -8.27 -8.65
N ASN A 146 -12.03 -7.14 -8.35
CA ASN A 146 -12.62 -6.07 -7.53
C ASN A 146 -13.26 -4.96 -8.39
N GLY A 147 -13.51 -5.23 -9.68
CA GLY A 147 -14.27 -4.33 -10.56
C GLY A 147 -13.44 -3.28 -11.29
N PHE A 148 -12.11 -3.30 -11.16
CA PHE A 148 -11.26 -2.44 -12.01
C PHE A 148 -11.29 -2.95 -13.45
N VAL A 149 -11.31 -2.02 -14.39
CA VAL A 149 -11.22 -2.28 -15.83
C VAL A 149 -10.03 -1.54 -16.42
N ASP A 150 -9.55 -1.97 -17.58
CA ASP A 150 -8.56 -1.21 -18.33
C ASP A 150 -9.16 0.15 -18.72
N ALA A 151 -8.39 1.22 -18.52
CA ALA A 151 -8.79 2.55 -18.97
C ALA A 151 -8.72 2.70 -20.51
N LEU A 152 -8.09 1.75 -21.20
CA LEU A 152 -8.01 1.71 -22.66
C LEU A 152 -9.35 1.25 -23.29
N PRO A 153 -9.68 1.73 -24.51
CA PRO A 153 -8.91 2.67 -25.33
C PRO A 153 -9.06 4.15 -24.92
N GLY A 154 -9.91 4.47 -23.93
CA GLY A 154 -10.26 5.85 -23.58
C GLY A 154 -9.10 6.68 -23.02
N GLN A 155 -8.24 6.09 -22.19
CA GLN A 155 -7.11 6.78 -21.57
C GLN A 155 -5.90 5.84 -21.44
N LEU A 156 -4.72 6.32 -21.82
CA LEU A 156 -3.45 5.62 -21.63
C LEU A 156 -2.67 6.27 -20.48
N GLY A 157 -2.26 5.46 -19.49
CA GLY A 157 -1.42 5.93 -18.41
C GLY A 157 -0.02 6.32 -18.90
N MET A 158 0.49 7.46 -18.43
CA MET A 158 1.82 7.97 -18.78
C MET A 158 2.62 8.28 -17.51
N LYS A 159 3.95 8.15 -17.59
CA LYS A 159 4.87 8.55 -16.51
C LYS A 159 6.06 9.30 -17.07
N LEU A 160 6.61 10.23 -16.30
CA LEU A 160 7.93 10.80 -16.60
C LEU A 160 9.03 9.76 -16.32
N PRO A 161 10.04 9.65 -17.19
CA PRO A 161 11.19 8.79 -16.94
C PRO A 161 12.02 9.34 -15.77
N ARG A 162 12.64 8.45 -14.98
CA ARG A 162 13.45 8.87 -13.81
C ARG A 162 14.65 9.74 -14.18
N THR A 163 15.15 9.62 -15.40
CA THR A 163 16.23 10.45 -15.95
C THR A 163 15.88 11.94 -16.03
N TRP A 164 14.61 12.30 -15.95
CA TRP A 164 14.18 13.70 -15.92
C TRP A 164 14.76 14.48 -14.72
N VAL A 165 14.99 13.83 -13.57
CA VAL A 165 15.49 14.48 -12.35
C VAL A 165 16.93 14.99 -12.51
N VAL A 166 17.76 14.29 -13.29
CA VAL A 166 19.20 14.61 -13.46
C VAL A 166 19.42 15.91 -14.26
N LYS A 167 18.46 16.33 -15.10
CA LYS A 167 18.61 17.54 -15.93
C LYS A 167 18.46 18.86 -15.17
N ARG A 168 18.09 18.85 -13.88
CA ARG A 168 17.92 20.08 -13.09
C ARG A 168 19.22 20.65 -12.52
N GLU A 169 20.32 19.91 -12.52
CA GLU A 169 21.62 20.35 -11.96
C GLU A 169 22.55 21.03 -12.99
N ALA A 170 22.09 21.21 -14.25
CA ALA A 170 22.85 21.88 -15.31
C ALA A 170 22.30 23.29 -15.60
N VAL A 171 22.36 24.17 -14.60
CA VAL A 171 22.35 25.63 -14.84
C VAL A 171 23.70 26.13 -14.33
N GLU A 172 24.66 26.24 -15.23
CA GLU A 172 25.98 26.83 -14.99
C GLU A 172 25.83 28.26 -14.46
N GLU A 173 26.62 28.57 -13.43
CA GLU A 173 26.86 29.94 -12.97
C GLU A 173 27.38 30.79 -14.13
N ILE A 174 26.66 31.86 -14.45
CA ILE A 174 27.15 32.92 -15.33
C ILE A 174 28.06 33.81 -14.47
N PRO A 175 29.37 33.94 -14.73
CA PRO A 175 30.22 34.90 -14.04
C PRO A 175 29.87 36.32 -14.54
N GLU A 176 29.94 37.29 -13.61
CA GLU A 176 29.69 38.73 -13.81
C GLU A 176 30.52 39.38 -14.93
#